data_AF-A0A9N8VYK2-F1
#
_entry.id   AF-A0A9N8VYK2-F1
#
_cell.length_a   1.000
_cell.length_b   1.000
_cell.length_c   1.000
_cell.angle_alpha   90.00
_cell.angle_beta   90.00
_cell.angle_gamma   90.00
#
_symmetry.space_group_name_H-M   'P 1'
#
loop_
_entity.id
_entity.type
_entity.pdbx_description
1 polymer ?
#
loop_
_entity_poly.entity_id
_entity_poly.type
_entity_poly.pdbx_seq_one_letter_code
_entity_poly.pdbx_strand_id
1 'polypeptide(L)'
;MVETARKSIPKCKQMYHPLWYYIIDHTGQHTPTNSLLKDYLQDMQSEIRTKIVMETQELDEDEARFLCRIIESDNYDTVCPTDNKERIIKECFISILKYIRRNASRGMSETEYTSRTLMPLLDATVETNPDLVISYGEWCLASSAYRRNQTRDPQLRARMDYRTDIRINFSGLFGGAEVAVGEVSGGVPKCSAAKEWRDKMKVSWELRDIWFYISSKFQGVDTSAVVFWGLQDIGFELKFYALVPYKRLFHLVLINTVRKPSSKYDLHNLQSVLNALLTFKKNVEGTIAHLVKLEKSQIRRESNHIEWQCKYPIIYTPTQAKTKRVH
;
A
#
# COMPACT_ATOMS: atom_id res chain seq x y z
N MET A 1 -26.92 -6.21 -8.16
CA MET A 1 -26.90 -4.80 -7.72
C MET A 1 -25.59 -4.10 -8.08
N VAL A 2 -24.44 -4.47 -7.48
CA VAL A 2 -23.14 -3.81 -7.71
C VAL A 2 -22.75 -3.73 -9.19
N GLU A 3 -22.87 -4.84 -9.93
CA GLU A 3 -22.50 -4.87 -11.35
C GLU A 3 -23.42 -3.99 -12.22
N THR A 4 -24.71 -3.94 -11.90
CA THR A 4 -25.68 -3.06 -12.56
C THR A 4 -25.35 -1.59 -12.30
N ALA A 5 -25.10 -1.23 -11.05
CA ALA A 5 -24.70 0.13 -10.66
C ALA A 5 -23.39 0.53 -11.35
N ARG A 6 -22.40 -0.37 -11.38
CA ARG A 6 -21.12 -0.17 -12.06
C ARG A 6 -21.28 0.15 -13.55
N LYS A 7 -22.09 -0.64 -14.26
CA LYS A 7 -22.36 -0.45 -15.71
C LYS A 7 -23.12 0.85 -16.00
N SER A 8 -23.88 1.35 -15.04
CA SER A 8 -24.62 2.61 -15.17
C SER A 8 -23.77 3.88 -14.97
N ILE A 9 -22.51 3.75 -14.53
CA ILE A 9 -21.63 4.90 -14.28
C ILE A 9 -21.29 5.60 -15.61
N PRO A 10 -21.60 6.91 -15.76
CA PRO A 10 -21.26 7.66 -16.96
C PRO A 10 -19.75 7.67 -17.23
N LYS A 11 -19.34 7.53 -18.50
CA LYS A 11 -17.91 7.48 -18.91
C LYS A 11 -17.07 8.60 -18.32
N CYS A 12 -17.60 9.83 -18.25
CA CYS A 12 -16.91 10.99 -17.69
C CYS A 12 -16.64 10.89 -16.18
N LYS A 13 -17.36 10.03 -15.45
CA LYS A 13 -17.23 9.82 -14.00
C LYS A 13 -16.47 8.54 -13.65
N GLN A 14 -16.35 7.59 -14.58
CA GLN A 14 -15.72 6.28 -14.35
C GLN A 14 -14.32 6.40 -13.76
N MET A 15 -13.53 7.36 -14.24
CA MET A 15 -12.15 7.57 -13.78
C MET A 15 -12.06 7.84 -12.28
N TYR A 16 -13.04 8.48 -11.65
CA TYR A 16 -12.95 8.83 -10.22
C TYR A 16 -13.99 8.12 -9.37
N HIS A 17 -14.63 7.07 -9.91
CA HIS A 17 -15.68 6.33 -9.22
C HIS A 17 -15.14 4.96 -8.77
N PRO A 18 -14.98 4.70 -7.46
CA PRO A 18 -14.34 3.49 -6.94
C PRO A 18 -15.05 2.21 -7.40
N LEU A 19 -16.38 2.23 -7.45
CA LEU A 19 -17.16 1.07 -7.89
C LEU A 19 -16.88 0.65 -9.34
N TRP A 20 -16.49 1.59 -10.22
CA TRP A 20 -16.08 1.28 -11.60
C TRP A 20 -14.95 0.23 -11.63
N TYR A 21 -14.11 0.30 -10.60
CA TYR A 21 -12.91 -0.48 -10.39
C TYR A 21 -13.10 -1.64 -9.41
N TYR A 22 -14.36 -1.97 -9.05
CA TYR A 22 -14.74 -2.95 -8.02
C TYR A 22 -14.28 -2.61 -6.60
N ILE A 23 -14.00 -1.32 -6.34
CA ILE A 23 -13.56 -0.84 -5.04
C ILE A 23 -14.75 -0.30 -4.25
N ILE A 24 -14.85 -0.70 -2.99
CA ILE A 24 -15.74 -0.15 -1.98
C ILE A 24 -14.91 0.71 -1.04
N ASP A 25 -15.21 2.01 -1.02
CA ASP A 25 -14.56 2.98 -0.15
C ASP A 25 -15.27 3.03 1.22
N HIS A 26 -14.69 2.37 2.22
CA HIS A 26 -15.24 2.36 3.58
C HIS A 26 -14.92 3.62 4.40
N THR A 27 -14.20 4.59 3.83
CA THR A 27 -13.86 5.83 4.55
C THR A 27 -15.03 6.80 4.70
N GLY A 28 -16.13 6.56 4.00
CA GLY A 28 -17.28 7.47 4.00
C GLY A 28 -17.23 8.58 2.94
N GLN A 29 -16.10 8.80 2.28
CA GLN A 29 -15.91 9.95 1.39
C GLN A 29 -16.71 9.83 0.08
N HIS A 30 -16.89 8.62 -0.46
CA HIS A 30 -17.68 8.41 -1.69
C HIS A 30 -19.17 8.20 -1.43
N THR A 31 -19.92 9.29 -1.32
CA THR A 31 -21.36 9.29 -1.04
C THR A 31 -22.18 8.35 -1.93
N PRO A 32 -22.01 8.29 -3.27
CA PRO A 32 -22.86 7.44 -4.12
C PRO A 32 -22.75 5.94 -3.81
N THR A 33 -21.53 5.44 -3.54
CA THR A 33 -21.34 4.03 -3.17
C THR A 33 -21.92 3.76 -1.78
N ASN A 34 -21.77 4.71 -0.85
CA ASN A 34 -22.29 4.54 0.50
C ASN A 34 -23.81 4.53 0.54
N SER A 35 -24.47 5.39 -0.23
CA SER A 35 -25.92 5.38 -0.36
C SER A 35 -26.44 4.10 -1.02
N LEU A 36 -25.72 3.58 -2.04
CA LEU A 36 -26.08 2.33 -2.72
C LEU A 36 -26.00 1.12 -1.79
N LEU A 37 -25.00 1.10 -0.89
CA LEU A 37 -24.70 -0.05 -0.03
C LEU A 37 -25.11 0.16 1.42
N LYS A 38 -25.89 1.20 1.73
CA LYS A 38 -26.21 1.63 3.10
C LYS A 38 -26.66 0.49 4.01
N ASP A 39 -27.51 -0.40 3.49
CA ASP A 39 -28.13 -1.50 4.25
C ASP A 39 -27.18 -2.68 4.45
N TYR A 40 -26.03 -2.69 3.75
CA TYR A 40 -25.03 -3.76 3.78
C TYR A 40 -23.68 -3.30 4.36
N LEU A 41 -23.45 -1.99 4.47
CA LEU A 41 -22.13 -1.44 4.83
C LEU A 41 -21.66 -1.90 6.20
N GLN A 42 -22.54 -1.91 7.21
CA GLN A 42 -22.18 -2.33 8.56
C GLN A 42 -21.77 -3.80 8.61
N ASP A 43 -22.55 -4.68 7.96
CA ASP A 43 -22.24 -6.12 7.88
C ASP A 43 -20.92 -6.35 7.15
N MET A 44 -20.73 -5.69 6.00
CA MET A 44 -19.47 -5.75 5.25
C MET A 44 -18.30 -5.25 6.10
N GLN A 45 -18.45 -4.14 6.84
CA GLN A 45 -17.39 -3.63 7.70
C GLN A 45 -17.04 -4.61 8.83
N SER A 46 -18.04 -5.23 9.46
CA SER A 46 -17.84 -6.25 10.48
C SER A 46 -17.05 -7.45 9.94
N GLU A 47 -17.47 -7.98 8.78
CA GLU A 47 -16.78 -9.09 8.12
C GLU A 47 -15.34 -8.71 7.71
N ILE A 48 -15.15 -7.51 7.14
CA ILE A 48 -13.82 -7.05 6.71
C ILE A 48 -12.87 -6.83 7.89
N ARG A 49 -13.37 -6.31 9.03
CA ARG A 49 -12.56 -6.13 10.24
C ARG A 49 -11.96 -7.44 10.72
N THR A 50 -12.70 -8.55 10.65
CA THR A 50 -12.18 -9.88 11.02
C THR A 50 -11.06 -10.39 10.10
N LYS A 51 -10.90 -9.79 8.91
CA LYS A 51 -9.85 -10.15 7.94
C LYS A 51 -8.59 -9.30 8.06
N ILE A 52 -8.68 -8.16 8.74
CA ILE A 52 -7.54 -7.29 8.97
C ILE A 52 -6.97 -7.66 10.34
N VAL A 53 -5.95 -8.50 10.33
CA VAL A 53 -5.14 -8.73 11.54
C VAL A 53 -4.14 -7.60 11.61
N MET A 54 -4.48 -6.58 12.40
CA MET A 54 -3.60 -5.43 12.62
C MET A 54 -2.61 -5.75 13.72
N GLU A 55 -1.33 -5.79 13.38
CA GLU A 55 -0.25 -5.89 14.36
C GLU A 55 0.21 -4.47 14.69
N THR A 56 0.02 -4.06 15.95
CA THR A 56 0.47 -2.77 16.45
C THR A 56 1.90 -2.86 16.94
N GLN A 57 2.70 -1.87 16.59
CA GLN A 57 4.05 -1.69 17.11
C GLN A 57 4.22 -0.23 17.52
N GLU A 58 4.70 -0.04 18.74
CA GLU A 58 5.00 1.27 19.32
C GLU A 58 6.49 1.36 19.64
N LEU A 59 6.96 2.59 19.88
CA LEU A 59 8.24 2.81 20.52
C LEU A 59 8.28 2.07 21.86
N ASP A 60 9.40 1.45 22.16
CA ASP A 60 9.62 0.89 23.50
C ASP A 60 9.74 2.01 24.55
N GLU A 61 9.72 1.63 25.83
CA GLU A 61 9.72 2.61 26.92
C GLU A 61 10.97 3.51 26.91
N ASP A 62 12.12 2.97 26.54
CA ASP A 62 13.39 3.73 26.50
C ASP A 62 13.38 4.71 25.33
N GLU A 63 12.96 4.27 24.15
CA GLU A 63 12.75 5.10 22.97
C GLU A 63 11.75 6.25 23.24
N ALA A 64 10.63 5.95 23.89
CA ALA A 64 9.62 6.94 24.25
C ALA A 64 10.16 7.94 25.27
N ARG A 65 10.85 7.47 26.33
CA ARG A 65 11.51 8.33 27.32
C ARG A 65 12.56 9.23 26.67
N PHE A 66 13.35 8.71 25.73
CA PHE A 66 14.34 9.48 24.99
C PHE A 66 13.70 10.58 24.14
N LEU A 67 12.63 10.26 23.40
CA LEU A 67 11.90 11.25 22.63
C LEU A 67 11.35 12.39 23.51
N CYS A 68 10.76 12.07 24.67
CA CYS A 68 10.31 13.06 25.64
C CYS A 68 11.46 13.97 26.10
N ARG A 69 12.61 13.40 26.49
CA ARG A 69 13.80 14.17 26.89
C ARG A 69 14.26 15.15 25.82
N ILE A 70 14.23 14.75 24.54
CA ILE A 70 14.60 15.63 23.43
C ILE A 70 13.58 16.76 23.27
N ILE A 71 12.29 16.45 23.31
CA ILE A 71 11.21 17.43 23.12
C ILE A 71 11.22 18.48 24.23
N GLU A 72 11.47 18.07 25.48
CA GLU A 72 11.47 18.92 26.66
C GLU A 72 12.77 19.71 26.86
N SER A 73 13.84 19.35 26.14
CA SER A 73 15.13 20.03 26.28
C SER A 73 15.13 21.41 25.64
N ASP A 74 15.64 22.41 26.38
CA ASP A 74 15.94 23.75 25.84
C ASP A 74 16.98 23.70 24.71
N ASN A 75 17.90 22.73 24.77
CA ASN A 75 18.91 22.48 23.75
C ASN A 75 18.97 20.98 23.40
N TYR A 76 18.23 20.57 22.38
CA TYR A 76 18.21 19.17 21.94
C TYR A 76 19.58 18.64 21.48
N ASP A 77 20.54 19.50 21.13
CA ASP A 77 21.87 19.05 20.70
C ASP A 77 22.61 18.38 21.87
N THR A 78 22.35 18.78 23.11
CA THR A 78 23.00 18.20 24.31
C THR A 78 22.42 16.85 24.73
N VAL A 79 21.29 16.42 24.17
CA VAL A 79 20.68 15.13 24.47
C VAL A 79 21.34 14.05 23.61
N CYS A 80 22.34 13.34 24.15
CA CYS A 80 23.08 12.34 23.40
C CYS A 80 22.33 11.01 23.28
N PRO A 81 22.18 10.43 22.08
CA PRO A 81 21.67 9.08 21.93
C PRO A 81 22.67 8.06 22.49
N THR A 82 22.19 7.01 23.15
CA THR A 82 23.00 5.92 23.70
C THR A 82 23.11 4.73 22.75
N ASP A 83 22.19 4.60 21.80
CA ASP A 83 22.19 3.54 20.80
C ASP A 83 21.73 4.02 19.41
N ASN A 84 21.63 3.08 18.47
CA ASN A 84 21.21 3.37 17.10
C ASN A 84 19.73 3.76 16.99
N LYS A 85 18.84 3.22 17.83
CA LYS A 85 17.41 3.52 17.80
C LYS A 85 17.16 4.95 18.26
N GLU A 86 17.77 5.35 19.38
CA GLU A 86 17.76 6.72 19.87
C GLU A 86 18.38 7.68 18.83
N ARG A 87 19.48 7.29 18.18
CA ARG A 87 20.08 8.11 17.11
C ARG A 87 19.08 8.40 15.99
N ILE A 88 18.38 7.38 15.50
CA ILE A 88 17.38 7.50 14.45
C ILE A 88 16.22 8.41 14.89
N ILE A 89 15.71 8.24 16.11
CA ILE A 89 14.65 9.09 16.68
C ILE A 89 15.10 10.56 16.73
N LYS A 90 16.33 10.82 17.17
CA LYS A 90 16.89 12.18 17.21
C LYS A 90 17.01 12.79 15.82
N GLU A 91 17.42 12.01 14.81
CA GLU A 91 17.50 12.46 13.42
C GLU A 91 16.12 12.84 12.85
N CYS A 92 15.09 12.02 13.11
CA CYS A 92 13.70 12.35 12.77
C CYS A 92 13.27 13.66 13.42
N PHE A 93 13.47 13.79 14.74
CA PHE A 93 13.12 14.99 15.49
C PHE A 93 13.79 16.24 14.90
N ILE A 94 15.10 16.17 14.63
CA ILE A 94 15.85 17.28 14.05
C ILE A 94 15.31 17.65 12.67
N SER A 95 14.98 16.66 11.82
CA SER A 95 14.42 16.92 10.49
C SER A 95 13.08 17.66 10.57
N ILE A 96 12.18 17.19 11.43
CA ILE A 96 10.85 17.79 11.65
C ILE A 96 10.99 19.18 12.28
N LEU A 97 11.88 19.37 13.25
CA LEU A 97 12.11 20.67 13.88
C LEU A 97 12.71 21.68 12.89
N LYS A 98 13.64 21.26 12.03
CA LYS A 98 14.20 22.09 10.95
C LYS A 98 13.10 22.53 9.98
N TYR A 99 12.19 21.62 9.65
CA TYR A 99 11.00 21.96 8.87
C TYR A 99 10.14 23.01 9.60
N ILE A 100 9.72 22.76 10.84
CA ILE A 100 8.87 23.69 11.62
C ILE A 100 9.50 25.09 11.72
N ARG A 101 10.78 25.18 12.08
CA ARG A 101 11.51 26.45 12.22
C ARG A 101 11.54 27.27 10.93
N ARG A 102 11.49 26.60 9.77
CA ARG A 102 11.55 27.23 8.45
C ARG A 102 10.18 27.74 7.98
N ASN A 103 9.06 27.27 8.57
CA ASN A 103 7.79 27.20 7.83
C ASN A 103 6.50 27.70 8.53
N ALA A 104 6.55 28.67 9.44
CA ALA A 104 5.29 29.26 9.92
C ALA A 104 4.54 30.11 8.86
N SER A 105 5.15 30.50 7.73
CA SER A 105 4.56 31.50 6.83
C SER A 105 4.87 31.40 5.32
N ARG A 106 5.63 30.40 4.84
CA ARG A 106 6.00 30.27 3.41
C ARG A 106 5.43 28.98 2.83
N GLY A 107 4.71 29.08 1.71
CA GLY A 107 4.23 27.92 0.97
C GLY A 107 5.40 27.05 0.49
N MET A 108 5.18 25.74 0.43
CA MET A 108 6.17 24.72 0.10
C MET A 108 5.61 23.78 -0.96
N SER A 109 6.45 23.43 -1.94
CA SER A 109 6.07 22.45 -2.97
C SER A 109 5.84 21.06 -2.35
N GLU A 110 5.10 20.21 -3.04
CA GLU A 110 4.85 18.82 -2.62
C GLU A 110 6.17 18.07 -2.43
N THR A 111 7.10 18.15 -3.39
CA THR A 111 8.42 17.50 -3.29
C THR A 111 9.26 17.99 -2.10
N GLU A 112 9.30 19.31 -1.87
CA GLU A 112 10.03 19.84 -0.71
C GLU A 112 9.37 19.41 0.60
N TYR A 113 8.03 19.37 0.63
CA TYR A 113 7.27 18.91 1.78
C TYR A 113 7.54 17.45 2.12
N THR A 114 7.47 16.57 1.12
CA THR A 114 7.74 15.13 1.24
C THR A 114 9.15 14.87 1.75
N SER A 115 10.15 15.50 1.13
CA SER A 115 11.57 15.30 1.48
C SER A 115 11.93 15.73 2.89
N ARG A 116 11.21 16.73 3.44
CA ARG A 116 11.48 17.23 4.79
C ARG A 116 10.68 16.53 5.87
N THR A 117 9.48 16.06 5.56
CA THR A 117 8.52 15.61 6.59
C THR A 117 8.17 14.14 6.54
N LEU A 118 8.27 13.49 5.38
CA LEU A 118 7.81 12.11 5.21
C LEU A 118 8.96 11.14 4.94
N MET A 119 9.86 11.46 4.00
CA MET A 119 11.01 10.59 3.69
C MET A 119 11.85 10.27 4.93
N PRO A 120 12.25 11.25 5.77
CA PRO A 120 13.07 10.96 6.95
C PRO A 120 12.37 10.09 7.98
N LEU A 121 11.03 10.11 8.01
CA LEU A 121 10.26 9.27 8.92
C LEU A 121 10.13 7.85 8.37
N LEU A 122 9.92 7.68 7.07
CA LEU A 122 9.85 6.38 6.41
C LEU A 122 11.21 5.67 6.42
N ASP A 123 12.30 6.38 6.12
CA ASP A 123 13.67 5.84 6.16
C ASP A 123 14.02 5.33 7.57
N ALA A 124 13.66 6.12 8.58
CA ALA A 124 13.89 5.82 9.99
C ALA A 124 13.03 4.68 10.55
N THR A 125 11.92 4.35 9.90
CA THR A 125 10.97 3.34 10.40
C THR A 125 10.88 2.16 9.45
N VAL A 126 10.25 2.33 8.30
CA VAL A 126 9.95 1.28 7.33
C VAL A 126 11.23 0.72 6.70
N GLU A 127 12.17 1.57 6.28
CA GLU A 127 13.41 1.15 5.59
C GLU A 127 14.44 0.48 6.53
N THR A 128 14.18 0.44 7.84
CA THR A 128 15.01 -0.34 8.77
C THR A 128 14.92 -1.86 8.56
N ASN A 129 13.96 -2.33 7.76
CA ASN A 129 13.95 -3.72 7.27
C ASN A 129 14.78 -3.82 5.98
N PRO A 130 15.87 -4.60 5.95
CA PRO A 130 16.79 -4.67 4.81
C PRO A 130 16.19 -5.30 3.55
N ASP A 131 15.08 -6.04 3.67
CA ASP A 131 14.41 -6.64 2.52
C ASP A 131 13.39 -5.70 1.88
N LEU A 132 13.11 -4.57 2.52
CA LEU A 132 12.24 -3.52 2.00
C LEU A 132 13.07 -2.43 1.32
N VAL A 133 12.66 -2.05 0.12
CA VAL A 133 13.24 -0.93 -0.62
C VAL A 133 12.15 0.11 -0.85
N ILE A 134 12.38 1.33 -0.36
CA ILE A 134 11.48 2.45 -0.58
C ILE A 134 11.99 3.27 -1.77
N SER A 135 11.11 3.59 -2.71
CA SER A 135 11.40 4.46 -3.84
C SER A 135 10.51 5.70 -3.77
N TYR A 136 11.13 6.88 -3.84
CA TYR A 136 10.47 8.18 -3.74
C TYR A 136 10.40 8.89 -5.09
N GLY A 137 9.33 9.66 -5.31
CA GLY A 137 9.07 10.41 -6.55
C GLY A 137 8.08 9.68 -7.45
N GLU A 138 7.94 10.14 -8.68
CA GLU A 138 6.90 9.69 -9.62
C GLU A 138 7.20 8.32 -10.25
N TRP A 139 6.83 7.23 -9.56
CA TRP A 139 7.13 5.84 -9.95
C TRP A 139 5.96 5.12 -10.59
N CYS A 140 6.17 4.55 -11.78
CA CYS A 140 5.24 3.57 -12.35
C CYS A 140 5.38 2.21 -11.67
N LEU A 141 4.25 1.59 -11.32
CA LEU A 141 4.22 0.23 -10.78
C LEU A 141 4.28 -0.83 -11.89
N ALA A 142 5.02 -1.91 -11.61
CA ALA A 142 5.08 -3.09 -12.47
C ALA A 142 3.70 -3.78 -12.54
N SER A 143 3.00 -3.84 -11.42
CA SER A 143 1.64 -4.37 -11.32
C SER A 143 0.63 -3.60 -12.19
N SER A 144 0.64 -2.27 -12.14
CA SER A 144 -0.20 -1.43 -13.00
C SER A 144 0.20 -1.51 -14.48
N ALA A 145 1.49 -1.70 -14.79
CA ALA A 145 1.92 -2.00 -16.16
C ALA A 145 1.37 -3.34 -16.66
N TYR A 146 1.45 -4.39 -15.84
CA TYR A 146 0.90 -5.70 -16.15
C TYR A 146 -0.61 -5.65 -16.41
N ARG A 147 -1.38 -5.02 -15.50
CA ARG A 147 -2.84 -4.91 -15.62
C ARG A 147 -3.27 -4.17 -16.89
N ARG A 148 -2.51 -3.13 -17.27
CA ARG A 148 -2.76 -2.39 -18.53
C ARG A 148 -2.59 -3.28 -19.75
N ASN A 149 -1.54 -4.09 -19.80
CA ASN A 149 -1.24 -4.91 -20.96
C ASN A 149 -2.26 -6.02 -21.21
N GLN A 150 -2.99 -6.47 -20.18
CA GLN A 150 -4.03 -7.51 -20.32
C GLN A 150 -5.30 -7.04 -21.06
N THR A 151 -5.59 -5.74 -21.11
CA THR A 151 -6.88 -5.23 -21.64
C THR A 151 -6.72 -4.22 -22.77
N ARG A 152 -5.56 -4.16 -23.43
CA ARG A 152 -5.24 -3.09 -24.39
C ARG A 152 -4.94 -3.64 -25.78
N ASP A 153 -5.41 -2.91 -26.78
CA ASP A 153 -4.86 -2.93 -28.13
C ASP A 153 -3.43 -2.33 -28.09
N PRO A 154 -2.39 -3.08 -28.52
CA PRO A 154 -0.99 -2.62 -28.54
C PRO A 154 -0.75 -1.30 -29.29
N GLN A 155 -1.64 -0.90 -30.20
CA GLN A 155 -1.48 0.28 -31.05
C GLN A 155 -1.98 1.59 -30.43
N LEU A 156 -2.84 1.55 -29.41
CA LEU A 156 -3.43 2.74 -28.77
C LEU A 156 -2.52 3.31 -27.68
N ARG A 157 -1.25 3.56 -27.97
CA ARG A 157 -0.26 4.13 -27.02
C ARG A 157 -0.56 5.60 -26.71
N ALA A 158 -1.38 5.83 -25.69
CA ALA A 158 -1.31 6.95 -24.74
C ALA A 158 -2.49 6.89 -23.77
N ARG A 159 -2.24 7.00 -22.46
CA ARG A 159 -2.89 7.98 -21.55
C ARG A 159 -2.30 7.90 -20.12
N MET A 160 -2.27 9.10 -19.53
CA MET A 160 -1.63 9.61 -18.31
C MET A 160 -1.67 8.78 -17.02
N ASP A 161 -0.61 8.96 -16.23
CA ASP A 161 -0.52 9.04 -14.76
C ASP A 161 -1.08 7.88 -13.91
N TYR A 162 -0.43 6.72 -14.00
CA TYR A 162 -0.43 5.70 -12.92
C TYR A 162 0.96 5.67 -12.30
N ARG A 163 1.28 6.77 -11.65
CA ARG A 163 2.51 6.93 -10.90
C ARG A 163 2.13 7.24 -9.47
N THR A 164 2.88 6.62 -8.58
CA THR A 164 2.80 6.76 -7.13
C THR A 164 3.99 7.57 -6.66
N ASP A 165 3.84 8.36 -5.61
CA ASP A 165 4.95 9.12 -5.02
C ASP A 165 5.89 8.24 -4.20
N ILE A 166 5.36 7.15 -3.65
CA ILE A 166 6.06 6.23 -2.77
C ILE A 166 5.73 4.81 -3.19
N ARG A 167 6.77 4.05 -3.52
CA ARG A 167 6.66 2.61 -3.79
C ARG A 167 7.51 1.85 -2.79
N ILE A 168 6.92 0.86 -2.14
CA ILE A 168 7.61 -0.04 -1.22
C ILE A 168 7.64 -1.44 -1.84
N ASN A 169 8.85 -1.92 -2.09
CA ASN A 169 9.09 -3.19 -2.76
C ASN A 169 9.82 -4.16 -1.82
N PHE A 170 9.36 -5.41 -1.78
CA PHE A 170 10.05 -6.50 -1.13
C PHE A 170 10.98 -7.20 -2.12
N SER A 171 12.28 -7.24 -1.80
CA SER A 171 13.31 -7.83 -2.66
C SER A 171 13.46 -9.34 -2.50
N GLY A 172 12.91 -9.92 -1.42
CA GLY A 172 13.13 -11.32 -1.04
C GLY A 172 12.34 -12.38 -1.81
N LEU A 173 11.40 -12.00 -2.69
CA LEU A 173 10.72 -12.95 -3.61
C LEU A 173 11.39 -12.97 -4.98
N PHE A 174 11.26 -14.08 -5.69
CA PHE A 174 11.75 -14.15 -7.07
C PHE A 174 11.09 -13.07 -7.95
N GLY A 175 11.93 -12.18 -8.51
CA GLY A 175 11.50 -11.05 -9.32
C GLY A 175 10.86 -9.89 -8.55
N GLY A 176 10.99 -9.87 -7.21
CA GLY A 176 10.47 -8.82 -6.33
C GLY A 176 8.94 -8.77 -6.25
N ALA A 177 8.44 -8.08 -5.22
CA ALA A 177 7.01 -7.82 -5.05
C ALA A 177 6.74 -6.42 -4.48
N GLU A 178 5.93 -5.66 -5.19
CA GLU A 178 5.34 -4.43 -4.67
C GLU A 178 4.38 -4.82 -3.53
N VAL A 179 4.61 -4.28 -2.33
CA VAL A 179 3.87 -4.68 -1.11
C VAL A 179 3.12 -3.51 -0.45
N ALA A 180 3.54 -2.27 -0.73
CA ALA A 180 2.82 -1.08 -0.31
C ALA A 180 3.12 0.11 -1.23
N VAL A 181 2.22 1.10 -1.21
CA VAL A 181 2.32 2.33 -2.02
C VAL A 181 1.88 3.55 -1.21
N GLY A 182 2.21 4.75 -1.68
CA GLY A 182 1.77 5.98 -1.04
C GLY A 182 1.74 7.19 -1.95
N GLU A 183 0.82 8.10 -1.65
CA GLU A 183 0.67 9.37 -2.36
C GLU A 183 0.83 10.54 -1.39
N VAL A 184 1.40 11.64 -1.88
CA VAL A 184 1.45 12.90 -1.16
C VAL A 184 0.47 13.87 -1.82
N SER A 185 -0.59 14.20 -1.10
CA SER A 185 -1.63 15.09 -1.55
C SER A 185 -1.28 16.54 -1.22
N GLY A 186 -0.34 17.09 -1.98
CA GLY A 186 0.07 18.49 -1.90
C GLY A 186 1.14 18.76 -0.86
N GLY A 187 1.68 19.99 -0.90
CA GLY A 187 2.58 20.51 0.13
C GLY A 187 1.82 21.33 1.17
N VAL A 188 2.43 22.45 1.57
CA VAL A 188 1.77 23.45 2.41
C VAL A 188 1.55 24.71 1.55
N PRO A 189 0.32 25.23 1.44
CA PRO A 189 -0.90 24.85 2.16
C PRO A 189 -1.54 23.54 1.67
N LYS A 190 -2.43 22.98 2.50
CA LYS A 190 -3.18 21.75 2.22
C LYS A 190 -3.85 21.81 0.85
N CYS A 191 -3.85 20.68 0.14
CA CYS A 191 -4.48 20.58 -1.18
C CYS A 191 -6.00 20.72 -1.13
N SER A 192 -6.64 20.83 -2.30
CA SER A 192 -8.10 20.78 -2.41
C SER A 192 -8.65 19.38 -2.11
N ALA A 193 -9.91 19.30 -1.67
CA ALA A 193 -10.61 18.03 -1.46
C ALA A 193 -10.67 17.17 -2.74
N ALA A 194 -10.67 17.80 -3.91
CA ALA A 194 -10.65 17.09 -5.20
C ALA A 194 -9.29 16.41 -5.46
N LYS A 195 -8.17 17.03 -5.08
CA LYS A 195 -6.84 16.40 -5.15
C LYS A 195 -6.72 15.28 -4.12
N GLU A 196 -7.13 15.54 -2.87
CA GLU A 196 -7.16 14.51 -1.81
C GLU A 196 -7.94 13.27 -2.26
N TRP A 197 -9.12 13.45 -2.86
CA TRP A 197 -9.92 12.35 -3.40
C TRP A 197 -9.22 11.62 -4.54
N ARG A 198 -8.64 12.36 -5.49
CA ARG A 198 -7.95 11.79 -6.66
C ARG A 198 -6.78 10.91 -6.24
N ASP A 199 -5.94 11.41 -5.35
CA ASP A 199 -4.73 10.72 -4.92
C ASP A 199 -5.10 9.50 -4.06
N LYS A 200 -6.13 9.59 -3.20
CA LYS A 200 -6.69 8.40 -2.52
C LYS A 200 -7.17 7.34 -3.51
N MET A 201 -7.84 7.77 -4.58
CA MET A 201 -8.30 6.84 -5.62
C MET A 201 -7.13 6.17 -6.34
N LYS A 202 -6.02 6.87 -6.59
CA LYS A 202 -4.80 6.26 -7.13
C LYS A 202 -4.25 5.17 -6.21
N VAL A 203 -4.06 5.46 -4.92
CA VAL A 203 -3.63 4.46 -3.91
C VAL A 203 -4.50 3.21 -4.00
N SER A 204 -5.84 3.39 -4.08
CA SER A 204 -6.76 2.27 -4.16
C SER A 204 -6.63 1.43 -5.44
N TRP A 205 -6.33 2.05 -6.59
CA TRP A 205 -6.11 1.34 -7.85
C TRP A 205 -4.81 0.58 -7.87
N GLU A 206 -3.76 1.19 -7.33
CA GLU A 206 -2.43 0.64 -7.26
C GLU A 206 -2.40 -0.60 -6.37
N LEU A 207 -2.96 -0.52 -5.16
CA LEU A 207 -3.10 -1.68 -4.27
C LEU A 207 -3.90 -2.83 -4.93
N ARG A 208 -4.94 -2.49 -5.71
CA ARG A 208 -5.73 -3.49 -6.43
C ARG A 208 -4.92 -4.13 -7.55
N ASP A 209 -4.18 -3.34 -8.31
CA ASP A 209 -3.34 -3.84 -9.39
C ASP A 209 -2.22 -4.74 -8.84
N ILE A 210 -1.63 -4.37 -7.70
CA ILE A 210 -0.69 -5.20 -6.95
C ILE A 210 -1.34 -6.56 -6.61
N TRP A 211 -2.55 -6.57 -6.06
CA TRP A 211 -3.25 -7.81 -5.75
C TRP A 211 -3.46 -8.68 -7.00
N PHE A 212 -3.91 -8.10 -8.12
CA PHE A 212 -4.10 -8.85 -9.36
C PHE A 212 -2.78 -9.43 -9.89
N TYR A 213 -1.71 -8.64 -9.84
CA TYR A 213 -0.39 -9.08 -10.29
C TYR A 213 0.11 -10.25 -9.43
N ILE A 214 0.01 -10.13 -8.11
CA ILE A 214 0.35 -11.20 -7.17
C ILE A 214 -0.51 -12.44 -7.40
N SER A 215 -1.83 -12.27 -7.55
CA SER A 215 -2.74 -13.39 -7.84
C SER A 215 -2.41 -14.08 -9.17
N SER A 216 -1.86 -13.36 -10.15
CA SER A 216 -1.43 -13.94 -11.42
C SER A 216 -0.13 -14.72 -11.32
N LYS A 217 0.74 -14.39 -10.35
CA LYS A 217 1.98 -15.14 -10.05
C LYS A 217 1.65 -16.47 -9.35
N PHE A 218 0.73 -16.45 -8.38
CA PHE A 218 0.37 -17.60 -7.55
C PHE A 218 -0.86 -18.36 -8.07
N GLN A 219 -0.87 -18.75 -9.35
CA GLN A 219 -2.04 -19.43 -9.94
C GLN A 219 -2.35 -20.76 -9.24
N GLY A 220 -3.62 -20.95 -8.86
CA GLY A 220 -4.06 -22.15 -8.17
C GLY A 220 -3.74 -22.19 -6.68
N VAL A 221 -3.28 -21.08 -6.10
CA VAL A 221 -3.17 -20.84 -4.65
C VAL A 221 -4.13 -19.72 -4.27
N ASP A 222 -4.78 -19.83 -3.11
CA ASP A 222 -5.73 -18.82 -2.65
C ASP A 222 -5.01 -17.56 -2.13
N THR A 223 -5.24 -16.43 -2.79
CA THR A 223 -4.69 -15.11 -2.45
C THR A 223 -5.71 -14.18 -1.77
N SER A 224 -6.90 -14.69 -1.45
CA SER A 224 -8.00 -13.90 -0.87
C SER A 224 -7.75 -13.43 0.57
N ALA A 225 -6.74 -13.98 1.23
CA ALA A 225 -6.32 -13.58 2.58
C ALA A 225 -5.22 -12.49 2.59
N VAL A 226 -4.69 -12.11 1.42
CA VAL A 226 -3.60 -11.12 1.34
C VAL A 226 -4.17 -9.71 1.41
N VAL A 227 -3.76 -8.97 2.43
CA VAL A 227 -4.07 -7.55 2.62
C VAL A 227 -2.88 -6.72 2.13
N PHE A 228 -3.15 -5.66 1.38
CA PHE A 228 -2.13 -4.70 0.94
C PHE A 228 -2.33 -3.35 1.61
N TRP A 229 -1.24 -2.62 1.81
CA TRP A 229 -1.23 -1.42 2.65
C TRP A 229 -0.83 -0.19 1.86
N GLY A 230 -1.54 0.90 2.08
CA GLY A 230 -1.23 2.19 1.46
C GLY A 230 -1.14 3.30 2.49
N LEU A 231 -0.47 4.38 2.13
CA LEU A 231 -0.48 5.61 2.91
C LEU A 231 -0.85 6.81 2.04
N GLN A 232 -1.38 7.86 2.67
CA GLN A 232 -1.61 9.13 2.01
C GLN A 232 -1.26 10.26 2.96
N ASP A 233 -0.37 11.13 2.52
CA ASP A 233 0.07 12.29 3.29
C ASP A 233 -0.65 13.55 2.79
N ILE A 234 -1.43 14.20 3.65
CA ILE A 234 -2.32 15.31 3.27
C ILE A 234 -2.02 16.51 4.16
N GLY A 235 -0.99 17.27 3.78
CA GLY A 235 -0.44 18.27 4.69
C GLY A 235 -0.10 17.61 6.03
N PHE A 236 -0.57 18.15 7.15
CA PHE A 236 -0.24 17.61 8.49
C PHE A 236 -0.99 16.34 8.91
N GLU A 237 -1.69 15.65 8.00
CA GLU A 237 -2.41 14.42 8.30
C GLU A 237 -1.85 13.25 7.49
N LEU A 238 -1.34 12.23 8.18
CA LEU A 238 -0.91 10.98 7.56
C LEU A 238 -1.99 9.92 7.77
N LYS A 239 -2.55 9.45 6.66
CA LYS A 239 -3.60 8.43 6.63
C LYS A 239 -3.03 7.09 6.18
N PHE A 240 -3.48 6.02 6.83
CA PHE A 240 -3.08 4.64 6.50
C PHE A 240 -4.28 3.83 6.06
N TYR A 241 -4.13 3.09 4.97
CA TYR A 241 -5.19 2.32 4.36
C TYR A 241 -4.82 0.84 4.26
N ALA A 242 -5.82 -0.02 4.37
CA ALA A 242 -5.75 -1.42 3.97
C ALA A 242 -6.68 -1.66 2.78
N LEU A 243 -6.22 -2.44 1.81
CA LEU A 243 -7.06 -2.99 0.74
C LEU A 243 -7.27 -4.48 0.98
N VAL A 244 -8.53 -4.87 1.20
CA VAL A 244 -8.93 -6.25 1.49
C VAL A 244 -9.75 -6.83 0.33
N PRO A 245 -9.30 -7.90 -0.34
CA PRO A 245 -10.08 -8.63 -1.32
C PRO A 245 -11.15 -9.49 -0.62
N TYR A 246 -12.43 -9.27 -0.92
CA TYR A 246 -13.50 -10.06 -0.32
C TYR A 246 -14.76 -10.10 -1.18
N LYS A 247 -15.42 -11.27 -1.25
CA LYS A 247 -16.63 -11.49 -2.05
C LYS A 247 -16.55 -10.88 -3.48
N ARG A 248 -15.37 -10.99 -4.11
CA ARG A 248 -15.04 -10.45 -5.46
C ARG A 248 -15.00 -8.92 -5.58
N LEU A 249 -14.94 -8.21 -4.46
CA LEU A 249 -14.74 -6.78 -4.38
C LEU A 249 -13.43 -6.48 -3.65
N PHE A 250 -12.98 -5.24 -3.77
CA PHE A 250 -11.85 -4.71 -3.02
C PHE A 250 -12.35 -3.67 -2.04
N HIS A 251 -12.02 -3.84 -0.77
CA HIS A 251 -12.49 -2.99 0.30
C HIS A 251 -11.34 -2.12 0.78
N LEU A 252 -11.42 -0.82 0.47
CA LEU A 252 -10.46 0.17 0.95
C LEU A 252 -10.92 0.67 2.32
N VAL A 253 -10.15 0.41 3.35
CA VAL A 253 -10.46 0.76 4.74
C VAL A 253 -9.41 1.74 5.25
N LEU A 254 -9.86 2.86 5.83
CA LEU A 254 -8.98 3.74 6.61
C LEU A 254 -8.72 3.10 7.96
N ILE A 255 -7.45 2.80 8.23
CA ILE A 255 -7.01 2.09 9.43
C ILE A 255 -6.65 3.05 10.54
N ASN A 256 -5.87 4.08 10.19
CA ASN A 256 -5.42 5.07 11.14
C ASN A 256 -5.25 6.44 10.46
N THR A 257 -5.37 7.49 11.24
CA THR A 257 -5.02 8.87 10.86
C THR A 257 -4.25 9.49 12.00
N VAL A 258 -3.03 9.94 11.72
CA VAL A 258 -2.19 10.63 12.70
C VAL A 258 -1.87 12.02 12.21
N ARG A 259 -1.71 12.94 13.15
CA ARG A 259 -1.28 14.31 12.87
C ARG A 259 0.22 14.40 12.96
N LYS A 260 0.86 15.01 11.96
CA LYS A 260 2.28 15.35 11.99
C LYS A 260 2.47 16.66 12.76
N PRO A 261 3.62 16.83 13.46
CA PRO A 261 3.94 18.11 14.07
C PRO A 261 3.93 19.25 13.05
N SER A 262 3.18 20.31 13.38
CA SER A 262 3.02 21.50 12.53
C SER A 262 3.73 22.73 13.11
N SER A 263 4.06 22.69 14.40
CA SER A 263 4.64 23.77 15.19
C SER A 263 5.51 23.22 16.32
N LYS A 264 6.16 24.11 17.08
CA LYS A 264 6.92 23.69 18.27
C LYS A 264 6.02 23.20 19.43
N TYR A 265 4.74 23.55 19.42
CA TYR A 265 3.82 23.24 20.52
C TYR A 265 3.20 21.84 20.43
N ASP A 266 3.26 21.24 19.25
CA ASP A 266 2.68 19.93 18.94
C ASP A 266 3.76 18.90 18.54
N LEU A 267 5.01 19.10 18.96
CA LEU A 267 6.11 18.15 18.73
C LEU A 267 5.86 16.77 19.35
N HIS A 268 5.05 16.69 20.41
CA HIS A 268 4.61 15.43 21.01
C HIS A 268 3.86 14.52 20.01
N ASN A 269 3.26 15.09 18.96
CA ASN A 269 2.64 14.31 17.91
C ASN A 269 3.65 13.42 17.16
N LEU A 270 4.96 13.71 17.22
CA LEU A 270 5.98 12.89 16.58
C LEU A 270 5.95 11.44 17.07
N GLN A 271 5.69 11.21 18.37
CA GLN A 271 5.55 9.86 18.91
C GLN A 271 4.40 9.10 18.25
N SER A 272 3.24 9.76 18.10
CA SER A 272 2.08 9.15 17.43
C SER A 272 2.37 8.80 15.98
N VAL A 273 3.13 9.64 15.27
CA VAL A 273 3.53 9.38 13.89
C VAL A 273 4.51 8.20 13.80
N LEU A 274 5.52 8.15 14.67
CA LEU A 274 6.48 7.05 14.71
C LEU A 274 5.78 5.71 15.03
N ASN A 275 4.91 5.68 16.04
CA ASN A 275 4.11 4.49 16.37
C ASN A 275 3.25 4.03 15.18
N ALA A 276 2.60 4.97 14.48
CA ALA A 276 1.77 4.63 13.33
C ALA A 276 2.60 4.07 12.16
N LEU A 277 3.79 4.60 11.90
CA LEU A 277 4.70 4.10 10.87
C LEU A 277 5.32 2.75 11.23
N LEU A 278 5.67 2.51 12.51
CA LEU A 278 6.12 1.21 13.00
C LEU A 278 5.01 0.16 12.87
N THR A 279 3.79 0.52 13.25
CA THR A 279 2.60 -0.30 13.03
C THR A 279 2.40 -0.59 11.54
N PHE A 280 2.49 0.42 10.67
CA PHE A 280 2.39 0.23 9.23
C PHE A 280 3.46 -0.73 8.69
N LYS A 281 4.73 -0.55 9.09
CA LYS A 281 5.83 -1.46 8.75
C LYS A 281 5.50 -2.89 9.16
N LYS A 282 5.09 -3.10 10.41
CA LYS A 282 4.77 -4.44 10.95
C LYS A 282 3.68 -5.14 10.13
N ASN A 283 2.66 -4.40 9.73
CA ASN A 283 1.58 -4.91 8.91
C ASN A 283 2.02 -5.23 7.46
N VAL A 284 2.93 -4.44 6.87
CA VAL A 284 3.57 -4.76 5.59
C VAL A 284 4.43 -6.04 5.70
N GLU A 285 5.16 -6.21 6.81
CA GLU A 285 5.90 -7.45 7.08
C GLU A 285 4.98 -8.66 7.23
N GLY A 286 3.79 -8.50 7.81
CA GLY A 286 2.74 -9.52 7.82
C GLY A 286 2.30 -9.93 6.42
N THR A 287 2.11 -8.97 5.51
CA THR A 287 1.84 -9.23 4.10
C THR A 287 2.97 -10.01 3.45
N ILE A 288 4.23 -9.62 3.69
CA ILE A 288 5.41 -10.33 3.19
C ILE A 288 5.43 -11.78 3.67
N ALA A 289 5.20 -12.02 4.96
CA ALA A 289 5.16 -13.35 5.53
C ALA A 289 4.07 -14.22 4.87
N HIS A 290 2.91 -13.63 4.52
CA HIS A 290 1.89 -14.31 3.73
C HIS A 290 2.35 -14.63 2.32
N LEU A 291 2.98 -13.69 1.61
CA LEU A 291 3.49 -13.93 0.26
C LEU A 291 4.55 -15.04 0.22
N VAL A 292 5.47 -15.07 1.20
CA VAL A 292 6.47 -16.15 1.33
C VAL A 292 5.82 -17.51 1.58
N LYS A 293 4.72 -17.57 2.36
CA LYS A 293 3.94 -18.81 2.53
C LYS A 293 3.28 -19.26 1.23
N LEU A 294 2.78 -18.33 0.42
CA LEU A 294 2.18 -18.62 -0.89
C LEU A 294 3.22 -19.18 -1.87
N GLU A 295 4.41 -18.58 -1.93
CA GLU A 295 5.51 -19.06 -2.77
C GLU A 295 5.93 -20.48 -2.41
N LYS A 296 6.10 -20.77 -1.11
CA LYS A 296 6.37 -22.14 -0.63
C LYS A 296 5.27 -23.12 -1.02
N SER A 297 4.00 -22.69 -0.99
CA SER A 297 2.85 -23.52 -1.35
C SER A 297 2.82 -23.81 -2.86
N GLN A 298 3.16 -22.83 -3.68
CA GLN A 298 3.27 -22.99 -5.13
C GLN A 298 4.40 -23.97 -5.50
N ILE A 299 5.60 -23.79 -4.94
CA ILE A 299 6.74 -24.68 -5.21
C ILE A 299 6.41 -26.13 -4.84
N ARG A 300 5.74 -26.35 -3.70
CA ARG A 300 5.27 -27.69 -3.29
C ARG A 300 4.29 -28.29 -4.29
N ARG A 301 3.34 -27.49 -4.78
CA ARG A 301 2.35 -27.92 -5.78
C ARG A 301 3.02 -28.30 -7.09
N GLU A 302 3.95 -27.49 -7.58
CA GLU A 302 4.71 -27.74 -8.80
C GLU A 302 5.56 -29.01 -8.67
N SER A 303 6.24 -29.18 -7.53
CA SER A 303 7.03 -30.38 -7.23
C SER A 303 6.16 -31.65 -7.21
N ASN A 304 4.99 -31.61 -6.56
CA ASN A 304 4.04 -32.72 -6.55
C ASN A 304 3.49 -33.02 -7.94
N HIS A 305 3.27 -31.99 -8.77
CA HIS A 305 2.82 -32.18 -10.15
C HIS A 305 3.89 -32.90 -10.98
N ILE A 306 5.15 -32.50 -10.86
CA ILE A 306 6.29 -33.14 -11.52
C ILE A 306 6.41 -34.60 -11.07
N GLU A 307 6.33 -34.86 -9.76
CA GLU A 307 6.37 -36.21 -9.22
C GLU A 307 5.22 -37.08 -9.77
N TRP A 308 4.01 -36.53 -9.87
CA TRP A 308 2.86 -37.21 -10.49
C TRP A 308 3.09 -37.55 -11.96
N GLN A 309 3.64 -36.60 -12.74
CA GLN A 309 3.97 -36.83 -14.16
C GLN A 309 5.08 -37.88 -14.33
N CYS A 310 6.06 -37.91 -13.43
CA CYS A 310 7.10 -38.94 -13.42
C CYS A 310 6.56 -40.33 -13.02
N LYS A 311 5.61 -40.39 -12.07
CA LYS A 311 4.98 -41.66 -11.63
C LYS A 311 3.98 -42.22 -12.64
N TYR A 312 3.30 -41.36 -13.38
CA TYR A 312 2.30 -41.74 -14.37
C TYR A 312 2.59 -41.03 -15.70
N PRO A 313 3.65 -41.43 -16.42
CA PRO A 313 3.96 -40.85 -17.70
C PRO A 313 2.80 -41.09 -18.67
N ILE A 314 2.39 -40.05 -19.39
CA ILE A 314 1.40 -40.17 -20.47
C ILE A 314 2.07 -40.98 -21.59
N ILE A 315 1.77 -42.27 -21.67
CA ILE A 315 2.20 -43.13 -22.77
C ILE A 315 1.31 -42.80 -23.97
N TYR A 316 1.83 -42.05 -24.93
CA TYR A 316 1.21 -41.92 -26.24
C TYR A 316 1.31 -43.26 -26.97
N THR A 317 0.22 -44.03 -27.01
CA THR A 317 0.10 -45.14 -27.97
C THR A 317 -0.22 -44.57 -29.36
N PRO A 318 0.64 -44.77 -30.37
CA PRO A 318 0.34 -44.35 -31.73
C PRO A 318 -0.89 -45.12 -32.24
N THR A 319 -1.92 -44.40 -32.64
CA THR A 319 -3.09 -44.98 -33.30
C THR A 319 -2.63 -45.62 -34.61
N GLN A 320 -2.78 -46.95 -34.74
CA GLN A 320 -2.45 -47.67 -35.97
C GLN A 320 -3.21 -47.04 -37.14
N ALA A 321 -2.47 -46.41 -38.05
CA ALA A 321 -3.00 -45.88 -39.30
C ALA A 321 -3.57 -47.05 -40.12
N LYS A 322 -4.90 -47.09 -40.26
CA LYS A 322 -5.55 -47.98 -41.22
C LYS A 322 -5.18 -47.52 -42.62
N THR A 323 -4.24 -48.24 -43.24
CA THR A 323 -3.94 -48.14 -44.67
C THR A 323 -5.20 -48.49 -45.47
N LYS A 324 -5.85 -47.48 -46.06
CA LYS A 324 -6.84 -47.70 -47.12
C LYS A 324 -6.10 -48.16 -48.37
N ARG A 325 -6.30 -49.43 -48.78
CA ARG A 325 -5.96 -49.91 -50.12
C ARG A 325 -6.89 -49.21 -51.13
N VAL A 326 -6.30 -48.56 -52.11
CA VAL A 326 -6.99 -48.08 -53.32
C VAL A 326 -6.91 -49.23 -54.33
N HIS A 327 -8.07 -49.64 -54.83
CA HIS A 327 -8.21 -50.50 -56.01
C HIS A 327 -8.44 -49.64 -57.24
#